data_AF-A0A1H0UD96-F1
#
_entry.id   AF-A0A1H0UD96-F1
#
_cell.length_a   1.000
_cell.length_b   1.000
_cell.length_c   1.000
_cell.angle_alpha   90.00
_cell.angle_beta   90.00
_cell.angle_gamma   90.00
#
_symmetry.space_group_name_H-M   'P 1'
#
loop_
_entity.id
_entity.type
_entity.pdbx_description
1 polymer ?
#
loop_
_entity_poly.entity_id
_entity_poly.type
_entity_poly.pdbx_seq_one_letter_code
_entity_poly.pdbx_strand_id
1 'polypeptide(L)' 'MTATQTYHYWLPVPDRTGYRWTRHAFRGNRWDGRTAEISVCNIQCAMAQPSELDWFQAPICQECTDILLDEQTP' A
#
# COMPACT_ATOMS: atom_id res chain seq x y z
N MET A 1 13.06 -14.07 -16.07
CA MET A 1 11.59 -14.08 -15.89
C MET A 1 11.33 -13.95 -14.40
N THR A 2 11.13 -12.73 -13.91
CA THR A 2 10.80 -12.48 -12.50
C THR A 2 9.36 -12.92 -12.28
N ALA A 3 9.14 -13.88 -11.39
CA ALA A 3 7.80 -14.29 -11.00
C ALA A 3 6.99 -13.05 -10.60
N THR A 4 5.86 -12.81 -11.26
CA THR A 4 4.91 -11.76 -10.87
C THR A 4 4.49 -12.08 -9.45
N GLN A 5 4.99 -11.32 -8.48
CA GLN A 5 4.67 -11.54 -7.08
C GLN A 5 3.19 -11.24 -6.89
N THR A 6 2.36 -12.29 -6.87
CA THR A 6 0.89 -12.21 -6.90
C THR A 6 0.31 -11.74 -5.57
N TYR A 7 1.10 -11.83 -4.50
CA TYR A 7 0.70 -11.39 -3.18
C TYR A 7 0.94 -9.89 -3.02
N HIS A 8 -0.06 -9.24 -2.45
CA HIS A 8 0.02 -7.86 -2.01
C HIS A 8 -0.53 -7.76 -0.59
N TYR A 9 -0.09 -6.73 0.12
CA TYR A 9 -0.64 -6.36 1.41
C TYR A 9 -0.99 -4.88 1.38
N TRP A 10 -1.98 -4.50 2.19
CA TRP A 10 -2.40 -3.12 2.35
C TRP A 10 -1.80 -2.54 3.63
N LEU A 11 -1.36 -1.28 3.60
CA LEU A 11 -0.83 -0.60 4.77
C LEU A 11 -1.25 0.88 4.75
N PRO A 12 -1.88 1.39 5.83
CA PRO A 12 -2.02 2.82 6.05
C PRO A 12 -0.64 3.48 6.10
N VAL A 13 -0.45 4.49 5.26
CA VAL A 13 0.75 5.33 5.28
C VAL A 13 0.30 6.80 5.26
N PRO A 14 1.04 7.70 5.93
CA PRO A 14 0.77 9.12 5.83
C PRO A 14 1.05 9.59 4.39
N ASP A 15 0.23 10.52 3.92
CA ASP A 15 0.53 11.25 2.69
C ASP A 15 1.76 12.16 2.88
N ARG A 16 2.23 12.79 1.80
CA ARG A 16 3.39 13.69 1.85
C ARG A 16 3.19 14.90 2.77
N THR A 17 1.94 15.25 3.09
CA THR A 17 1.62 16.38 3.98
C THR A 17 1.61 15.96 5.45
N GLY A 18 1.52 14.66 5.74
CA GLY A 18 1.45 14.09 7.09
C GLY A 18 0.07 14.25 7.77
N TYR A 19 -0.90 14.90 7.12
CA TYR A 19 -2.20 15.19 7.70
C TYR A 19 -3.28 14.17 7.36
N ARG A 20 -3.07 13.37 6.31
CA ARG A 20 -4.02 12.35 5.89
C ARG A 20 -3.30 11.02 5.75
N TRP A 21 -3.98 9.97 6.15
CA TRP A 21 -3.53 8.61 5.94
C TRP A 21 -4.25 8.04 4.73
N THR A 22 -3.54 7.29 3.91
CA THR A 22 -4.11 6.53 2.80
C THR A 22 -3.59 5.11 2.88
N ARG A 23 -4.46 4.13 2.67
CA ARG A 23 -4.10 2.73 2.62
C ARG A 23 -3.65 2.39 1.20
N HIS A 24 -2.35 2.25 1.02
CA HIS A 24 -1.74 1.82 -0.24
C HIS A 24 -1.52 0.30 -0.24
N ALA A 25 -1.47 -0.28 -1.44
CA ALA A 25 -1.04 -1.67 -1.62
C ALA A 25 0.46 -1.73 -1.89
N PHE A 26 1.10 -2.79 -1.41
CA PHE A 26 2.52 -3.07 -1.55
C PHE A 26 2.71 -4.55 -1.90
N ARG A 27 3.80 -4.89 -2.59
CA ARG A 27 4.08 -6.28 -3.00
C ARG A 27 4.63 -7.11 -1.84
N GLY A 28 4.24 -8.37 -1.79
CA GLY A 28 4.64 -9.32 -0.76
C GLY A 28 3.49 -9.72 0.17
N ASN A 29 3.82 -10.47 1.22
CA ASN A 29 2.81 -11.11 2.09
C ASN A 29 2.34 -10.19 3.23
N ARG A 30 3.24 -9.38 3.78
CA ARG A 30 2.98 -8.45 4.89
C ARG A 30 4.09 -7.43 4.99
N TRP A 31 3.83 -6.36 5.71
CA TRP A 31 4.87 -5.44 6.14
C TRP A 31 5.83 -6.13 7.12
N ASP A 32 7.12 -5.88 6.95
CA ASP A 32 8.24 -6.52 7.65
C ASP A 32 9.01 -5.55 8.55
N GLY A 33 8.51 -4.32 8.73
CA GLY A 33 9.13 -3.28 9.55
C GLY A 33 10.05 -2.33 8.77
N ARG A 34 10.17 -2.47 7.44
CA ARG A 34 10.91 -1.50 6.62
C ARG A 34 10.32 -0.09 6.72
N THR A 35 11.17 0.93 6.62
CA THR A 35 10.81 2.33 6.85
C THR A 35 10.25 3.05 5.62
N ALA A 36 10.40 2.48 4.43
CA ALA A 36 9.83 3.00 3.20
C ALA A 36 9.67 1.90 2.15
N GLU A 37 8.70 2.07 1.26
CA GLU A 37 8.53 1.23 0.07
C GLU A 37 7.80 2.00 -1.03
N ILE A 38 7.94 1.51 -2.27
CA ILE A 38 7.14 1.93 -3.40
C ILE A 38 5.83 1.13 -3.39
N SER A 39 4.70 1.85 -3.35
CA SER A 39 3.37 1.27 -3.49
C SER A 39 3.09 0.74 -4.90
N VAL A 40 2.03 -0.02 -5.06
CA VAL A 40 1.57 -0.54 -6.37
C VAL A 40 1.28 0.60 -7.36
N CYS A 41 0.76 1.75 -6.90
CA CYS A 41 0.58 2.94 -7.73
C CYS A 41 1.86 3.77 -7.94
N ASN A 42 3.04 3.19 -7.65
CA ASN A 42 4.35 3.76 -7.89
C ASN A 42 4.66 5.03 -7.08
N ILE A 43 3.98 5.22 -5.94
CA ILE A 43 4.28 6.30 -4.98
C ILE A 43 5.23 5.77 -3.92
N GLN A 44 6.32 6.50 -3.67
CA GLN A 44 7.22 6.28 -2.54
C GLN A 44 6.53 6.70 -1.24
N CYS A 45 6.38 5.75 -0.31
CA CYS A 45 5.67 5.94 0.95
C CYS A 45 6.62 5.79 2.14
N ALA A 46 6.51 6.68 3.13
CA ALA A 46 7.10 6.47 4.44
C ALA A 46 6.24 5.47 5.23
N MET A 47 6.86 4.43 5.76
CA MET A 47 6.17 3.35 6.46
C MET A 47 6.44 3.42 7.95
N ALA A 48 5.38 3.27 8.72
CA ALA A 48 5.41 3.13 10.16
C ALA A 48 4.37 2.10 10.58
N GLN A 49 4.48 1.58 11.81
CA GLN A 49 3.47 0.67 12.33
C GLN A 49 2.16 1.43 12.53
N PRO A 50 1.10 1.10 11.79
CA PRO A 50 -0.17 1.82 11.93
C PRO A 50 -0.85 1.42 13.23
N SER A 51 -1.42 2.40 13.92
CA SER A 51 -2.34 2.18 15.04
C SER A 51 -3.71 1.73 14.52
N GLU A 52 -4.57 1.23 15.42
CA GLU A 52 -5.97 0.92 15.08
C GLU A 52 -6.71 2.14 14.53
N LEU A 53 -6.40 3.35 15.03
CA LEU A 53 -7.00 4.59 14.59
C LEU A 53 -6.61 4.95 13.14
N ASP A 54 -5.35 4.69 12.76
CA ASP A 54 -4.87 4.91 11.38
C ASP A 54 -5.60 3.98 10.42
N TRP A 55 -5.82 2.72 10.81
CA TRP A 55 -6.60 1.77 10.01
C TRP A 55 -8.05 2.20 9.81
N PHE A 56 -8.67 2.76 10.85
CA PHE A 56 -10.04 3.25 10.81
C PHE A 56 -10.19 4.48 9.92
N GLN A 57 -9.22 5.41 9.96
CA GLN A 57 -9.31 6.67 9.23
C GLN A 57 -8.77 6.61 7.80
N ALA A 58 -7.88 5.68 7.47
CA ALA A 58 -7.22 5.64 6.17
C ALA A 58 -8.14 5.05 5.08
N PRO A 59 -8.64 5.86 4.13
CA PRO A 59 -9.31 5.36 2.93
C PRO A 59 -8.38 4.48 2.09
N ILE A 60 -8.97 3.59 1.29
CA ILE A 60 -8.25 2.77 0.31
C ILE A 60 -7.79 3.66 -0.86
N CYS A 61 -6.54 3.49 -1.31
CA CYS A 61 -6.04 4.14 -2.51
C CYS A 61 -6.72 3.55 -3.76
N GLN A 62 -7.51 4.37 -4.46
CA GLN A 62 -8.25 3.93 -5.65
C GLN A 62 -7.32 3.43 -6.77
N GLU A 63 -6.20 4.12 -7.02
CA GLU A 63 -5.24 3.70 -8.07
C GLU A 63 -4.64 2.33 -7.78
N CYS A 64 -4.31 2.04 -6.51
CA CYS A 64 -3.83 0.70 -6.12
C CYS A 64 -4.91 -0.35 -6.35
N THR A 65 -6.19 -0.04 -6.07
CA THR A 65 -7.31 -0.95 -6.33
C THR A 65 -7.44 -1.23 -7.82
N ASP A 66 -7.45 -0.21 -8.66
CA ASP A 66 -7.65 -0.35 -10.10
C ASP A 66 -6.52 -1.17 -10.75
N ILE A 67 -5.26 -0.89 -10.42
CA ILE A 67 -4.10 -1.66 -10.93
C ILE A 67 -4.19 -3.13 -10.55
N LEU A 68 -4.56 -3.43 -9.30
CA LEU A 68 -4.67 -4.82 -8.84
C LEU A 68 -5.85 -5.56 -9.48
N LEU A 69 -6.95 -4.87 -9.80
CA LEU A 69 -8.08 -5.45 -10.55
C LEU A 69 -7.71 -5.72 -12.01
N ASP A 70 -6.98 -4.81 -12.66
CA ASP A 70 -6.50 -4.99 -14.03
C ASP A 70 -5.56 -6.20 -14.14
N GLU A 71 -4.70 -6.43 -13.14
CA GLU A 71 -3.83 -7.60 -13.05
C GLU A 71 -4.58 -8.94 -12.88
N GLN A 72 -5.83 -8.91 -12.44
CA GLN A 72 -6.68 -10.09 -12.27
C GLN A 72 -7.55 -10.38 -13.49
N THR A 73 -7.61 -9.45 -14.44
CA THR A 73 -8.38 -9.63 -15.67
C THR A 73 -7.54 -10.44 -16.67
N PRO A 74 -8.05 -11.59 -17.16
CA PRO A 74 -7.29 -12.52 -18.01
C PRO A 74 -6.93 -11.98 -19.40
#